data_AF-A0A351GLA9-F1
#
_entry.id   AF-A0A351GLA9-F1
#
_cell.length_a   1.000
_cell.length_b   1.000
_cell.length_c   1.000
_cell.angle_alpha   90.00
_cell.angle_beta   90.00
_cell.angle_gamma   90.00
#
_symmetry.space_group_name_H-M   'P 1'
#
loop_
_entity.id
_entity.type
_entity.pdbx_description
1 polymer ?
#
loop_
_entity_poly.entity_id
_entity_poly.type
_entity_poly.pdbx_seq_one_letter_code
_entity_poly.pdbx_strand_id
1 'polypeptide(L)'
;MANETNLKDLLKDPSLLATQGYLAGEWVDGDDGATFDVTNPARGDVIAKVADLSRAQTARAIAAAEAAQKEWAAKTAKERANILRRWYDLMMKNADDLGTILTAEQGKPLAEAKGEIGYGASFIEFFAEEAKRIYGETIPGHQPDKRIMVLKQPIGVAASITPWNFPNAMITRKAAPALAAGCSFVARPAAETPLSALVMGVLAERAGIPKGVLSIIPSSRSSEIGKEFCENPAVRKLTFTGSTEVGRILLRQAADQVMKCSMELGGNAPFIVFDDADLDEAVAGAIMCKFRNNGQTCV
;
A
#
# COMPACT_ATOMS: atom_id res chain seq x y z
N MET A 1 -1.25 -27.51 -24.91
CA MET A 1 -0.73 -26.16 -24.59
C MET A 1 -1.78 -25.52 -23.72
N ALA A 2 -1.51 -25.30 -22.43
CA ALA A 2 -2.50 -24.70 -21.54
C ALA A 2 -2.81 -23.28 -22.05
N ASN A 3 -4.09 -22.94 -22.20
CA ASN A 3 -4.54 -21.63 -22.69
C ASN A 3 -3.84 -20.51 -21.91
N GLU A 4 -3.07 -19.64 -22.56
CA GLU A 4 -2.47 -18.46 -21.92
C GLU A 4 -3.59 -17.58 -21.32
N THR A 5 -3.36 -17.06 -20.12
CA THR A 5 -4.30 -16.18 -19.42
C THR A 5 -4.13 -14.78 -19.99
N ASN A 6 -4.97 -14.41 -20.98
CA ASN A 6 -5.07 -13.01 -21.40
C ASN A 6 -5.87 -12.22 -20.36
N LEU A 7 -5.17 -11.73 -19.32
CA LEU A 7 -5.81 -11.04 -18.19
C LEU A 7 -6.64 -9.83 -18.65
N LYS A 8 -6.20 -9.12 -19.68
CA LYS A 8 -6.88 -7.91 -20.19
C LYS A 8 -8.29 -8.20 -20.70
N ASP A 9 -8.50 -9.36 -21.33
CA ASP A 9 -9.80 -9.78 -21.89
C ASP A 9 -10.81 -10.19 -20.80
N LEU A 10 -10.33 -10.41 -19.57
CA LEU A 10 -11.16 -10.80 -18.43
C LEU A 10 -11.76 -9.59 -17.68
N LEU A 11 -11.35 -8.36 -18.03
CA LEU A 11 -11.74 -7.15 -17.30
C LEU A 11 -12.87 -6.40 -18.02
N LYS A 12 -13.82 -5.87 -17.25
CA LYS A 12 -14.86 -4.96 -17.76
C LYS A 12 -14.26 -3.62 -18.18
N ASP A 13 -13.28 -3.12 -17.43
CA ASP A 13 -12.43 -1.98 -17.79
C ASP A 13 -10.97 -2.43 -18.02
N PRO A 14 -10.59 -2.73 -19.27
CA PRO A 14 -9.23 -3.13 -19.62
C PRO A 14 -8.15 -2.09 -19.31
N SER A 15 -8.52 -0.82 -19.10
CA SER A 15 -7.57 0.25 -18.77
C SER A 15 -7.14 0.26 -17.31
N LEU A 16 -7.73 -0.61 -16.47
CA LEU A 16 -7.29 -0.86 -15.10
C LEU A 16 -5.98 -1.65 -15.04
N LEU A 17 -5.69 -2.45 -16.07
CA LEU A 17 -4.45 -3.23 -16.15
C LEU A 17 -3.31 -2.35 -16.67
N ALA A 18 -2.58 -1.73 -15.75
CA ALA A 18 -1.36 -0.99 -16.04
C ALA A 18 -0.12 -1.86 -15.83
N THR A 19 0.84 -1.76 -16.74
CA THR A 19 2.13 -2.48 -16.68
C THR A 19 3.33 -1.56 -16.53
N GLN A 20 3.13 -0.24 -16.65
CA GLN A 20 4.15 0.77 -16.40
C GLN A 20 4.20 1.12 -14.90
N GLY A 21 5.31 1.70 -14.44
CA GLY A 21 5.39 2.25 -13.09
C GLY A 21 4.64 3.57 -12.99
N TYR A 22 3.97 3.83 -11.86
CA TYR A 22 3.28 5.10 -11.61
C TYR A 22 4.22 6.04 -10.84
N LEU A 23 4.98 6.85 -11.57
CA LEU A 23 5.99 7.74 -11.00
C LEU A 23 5.43 9.16 -10.95
N ALA A 24 5.08 9.62 -9.74
CA ALA A 24 4.63 10.99 -9.49
C ALA A 24 3.45 11.46 -10.35
N GLY A 25 2.51 10.57 -10.69
CA GLY A 25 1.39 10.92 -11.56
C GLY A 25 1.65 10.75 -13.05
N GLU A 26 2.72 10.04 -13.41
CA GLU A 26 3.05 9.69 -14.79
C GLU A 26 3.34 8.20 -14.91
N TRP A 27 2.89 7.60 -16.01
CA TRP A 27 3.15 6.20 -16.34
C TRP A 27 4.47 6.09 -17.09
N VAL A 28 5.45 5.40 -16.51
CA VAL A 28 6.82 5.32 -17.02
C VAL A 28 7.31 3.88 -17.17
N ASP A 29 8.13 3.65 -18.18
CA ASP A 29 8.84 2.37 -18.37
C ASP A 29 10.07 2.28 -17.45
N GLY A 30 10.62 1.08 -17.29
CA GLY A 30 11.93 0.90 -16.65
C GLY A 30 13.04 1.53 -17.51
N ASP A 31 14.11 1.99 -16.87
CA ASP A 31 15.30 2.46 -17.61
C ASP A 31 15.76 1.37 -18.60
N ASP A 32 16.14 1.78 -19.82
CA ASP A 32 16.51 0.89 -20.94
C ASP A 32 15.44 -0.15 -21.33
N GLY A 33 14.16 0.10 -20.98
CA GLY A 33 13.06 -0.81 -21.25
C GLY A 33 13.03 -2.03 -20.32
N ALA A 34 13.67 -1.95 -19.15
CA ALA A 34 13.72 -3.05 -18.20
C ALA A 34 12.31 -3.45 -17.71
N THR A 35 12.02 -4.75 -17.73
CA THR A 35 10.77 -5.35 -17.26
C THR A 35 11.00 -6.66 -16.51
N PHE A 36 10.05 -7.07 -15.69
CA PHE A 36 9.97 -8.41 -15.11
C PHE A 36 8.60 -9.04 -15.35
N ASP A 37 8.55 -10.37 -15.38
CA ASP A 37 7.33 -11.14 -15.62
C ASP A 37 6.51 -11.28 -14.33
N VAL A 38 5.19 -11.11 -14.44
CA VAL A 38 4.21 -11.49 -13.42
C VAL A 38 3.53 -12.77 -13.89
N THR A 39 3.55 -13.80 -13.05
CA THR A 39 3.10 -15.15 -13.40
C THR A 39 1.84 -15.52 -12.64
N ASN A 40 0.89 -16.19 -13.31
CA ASN A 40 -0.27 -16.76 -12.66
C ASN A 40 0.13 -17.99 -11.83
N PRO A 41 0.02 -17.97 -10.49
CA PRO A 41 0.49 -19.07 -9.66
C PRO A 41 -0.35 -20.35 -9.80
N ALA A 42 -1.57 -20.28 -10.33
CA ALA A 42 -2.42 -21.45 -10.55
C ALA A 42 -2.04 -22.25 -11.81
N ARG A 43 -1.32 -21.63 -12.76
CA ARG A 43 -1.12 -22.18 -14.11
C ARG A 43 0.33 -22.08 -14.61
N GLY A 44 1.11 -21.15 -14.06
CA GLY A 44 2.52 -20.95 -14.38
C GLY A 44 2.78 -20.08 -15.62
N ASP A 45 1.76 -19.58 -16.30
CA ASP A 45 1.89 -18.69 -17.45
C ASP A 45 2.08 -17.21 -17.05
N VAL A 46 2.77 -16.45 -17.89
CA VAL A 46 3.01 -15.02 -17.70
C VAL A 46 1.77 -14.24 -18.07
N ILE A 47 1.22 -13.47 -17.12
CA ILE A 47 0.01 -12.66 -17.29
C ILE A 47 0.28 -11.20 -17.62
N ALA A 48 1.47 -10.70 -17.30
CA ALA A 48 1.91 -9.35 -17.63
C ALA A 48 3.45 -9.25 -17.58
N LYS A 49 3.99 -8.33 -18.38
CA LYS A 49 5.37 -7.84 -18.24
C LYS A 49 5.32 -6.44 -17.66
N VAL A 50 5.87 -6.25 -16.46
CA VAL A 50 5.77 -5.00 -15.71
C VAL A 50 7.11 -4.28 -15.73
N ALA A 51 7.10 -2.95 -15.85
CA ALA A 51 8.30 -2.12 -15.76
C ALA A 51 9.11 -2.42 -14.48
N ASP A 52 10.42 -2.61 -14.63
CA ASP A 52 11.34 -2.75 -13.51
C ASP A 52 12.00 -1.40 -13.23
N LEU A 53 11.44 -0.65 -12.28
CA LEU A 53 11.97 0.67 -11.96
C LEU A 53 13.28 0.58 -11.17
N SER A 54 14.23 1.44 -11.55
CA SER A 54 15.55 1.51 -10.93
C SER A 54 15.55 2.26 -9.60
N ARG A 55 16.65 2.11 -8.86
CA ARG A 55 16.96 2.97 -7.71
C ARG A 55 16.95 4.46 -8.08
N ALA A 56 17.49 4.82 -9.25
CA ALA A 56 17.50 6.21 -9.73
C ALA A 56 16.09 6.73 -10.04
N GLN A 57 15.25 5.91 -10.69
CA GLN A 57 13.83 6.22 -10.91
C GLN A 57 13.08 6.42 -9.59
N THR A 58 13.37 5.59 -8.59
CA THR A 58 12.82 5.73 -7.24
C THR A 58 13.23 7.05 -6.59
N ALA A 59 14.50 7.45 -6.71
CA ALA A 59 14.97 8.75 -6.23
C ALA A 59 14.22 9.92 -6.91
N ARG A 60 13.93 9.82 -8.22
CA ARG A 60 13.09 10.81 -8.94
C ARG A 60 11.67 10.87 -8.37
N ALA A 61 11.07 9.71 -8.06
CA ALA A 61 9.75 9.63 -7.44
C ALA A 61 9.72 10.31 -6.05
N ILE A 62 10.76 10.08 -5.23
CA ILE A 62 10.91 10.68 -3.91
C ILE A 62 11.06 12.21 -4.02
N ALA A 63 11.90 12.70 -4.94
CA ALA A 63 12.09 14.14 -5.14
C ALA A 63 10.79 14.84 -5.58
N ALA A 64 10.04 14.22 -6.49
CA ALA A 64 8.72 14.74 -6.89
C ALA A 64 7.71 14.69 -5.74
N ALA A 65 7.75 13.63 -4.92
CA ALA A 65 6.91 13.50 -3.74
C ALA A 65 7.22 14.57 -2.69
N GLU A 66 8.49 14.91 -2.48
CA GLU A 66 8.91 15.99 -1.57
C GLU A 66 8.41 17.36 -2.05
N ALA A 67 8.52 17.63 -3.35
CA ALA A 67 8.02 18.87 -3.95
C ALA A 67 6.49 19.02 -3.81
N ALA A 68 5.74 17.97 -4.14
CA ALA A 68 4.26 17.98 -4.11
C ALA A 68 3.67 17.96 -2.69
N GLN A 69 4.41 17.45 -1.70
CA GLN A 69 3.89 17.23 -0.35
C GLN A 69 3.42 18.52 0.31
N LYS A 70 4.12 19.64 0.10
CA LYS A 70 3.79 20.92 0.73
C LYS A 70 2.42 21.44 0.30
N GLU A 71 2.14 21.40 -1.00
CA GLU A 71 0.83 21.80 -1.55
C GLU A 71 -0.28 20.85 -1.12
N TRP A 72 0.01 19.55 -1.04
CA TRP A 72 -0.94 18.55 -0.54
C TRP A 72 -1.29 18.77 0.94
N ALA A 73 -0.30 19.04 1.78
CA ALA A 73 -0.51 19.36 3.19
C ALA A 73 -1.26 20.68 3.40
N ALA A 74 -1.07 21.66 2.51
CA ALA A 74 -1.75 22.94 2.55
C ALA A 74 -3.25 22.85 2.25
N LYS A 75 -3.71 21.80 1.55
CA LYS A 75 -5.14 21.53 1.39
C LYS A 75 -5.80 21.33 2.76
N THR A 76 -7.05 21.75 2.87
CA THR A 76 -7.83 21.46 4.07
C THR A 76 -8.02 19.94 4.23
N ALA A 77 -8.18 19.50 5.47
CA ALA A 77 -8.54 18.11 5.77
C ALA A 77 -9.78 17.64 4.99
N LYS A 78 -10.77 18.53 4.79
CA LYS A 78 -12.00 18.23 4.04
C LYS A 78 -11.73 17.99 2.55
N GLU A 79 -10.85 18.78 1.92
CA GLU A 79 -10.49 18.57 0.52
C GLU A 79 -9.78 17.23 0.32
N ARG A 80 -8.82 16.90 1.19
CA ARG A 80 -8.14 15.60 1.16
C ARG A 80 -9.12 14.45 1.37
N ALA A 81 -10.01 14.57 2.35
CA ALA A 81 -11.06 13.60 2.63
C ALA A 81 -11.95 13.33 1.41
N ASN A 82 -12.38 14.39 0.70
CA ASN A 82 -13.23 14.25 -0.48
C ASN A 82 -12.52 13.53 -1.64
N ILE A 83 -11.21 13.78 -1.84
CA ILE A 83 -10.41 13.07 -2.84
C ILE A 83 -10.29 11.60 -2.48
N LEU A 84 -9.93 11.29 -1.23
CA LEU A 84 -9.83 9.91 -0.74
C LEU A 84 -11.18 9.18 -0.82
N ARG A 85 -12.29 9.86 -0.53
CA ARG A 85 -13.63 9.28 -0.67
C ARG A 85 -13.94 8.87 -2.11
N ARG A 86 -13.59 9.71 -3.10
CA ARG A 86 -13.74 9.33 -4.52
C ARG A 86 -12.87 8.14 -4.89
N TRP A 87 -11.68 8.04 -4.31
CA TRP A 87 -10.80 6.88 -4.53
C TRP A 87 -11.43 5.60 -3.99
N TYR A 88 -12.00 5.63 -2.78
CA TYR A 88 -12.82 4.56 -2.22
C TYR A 88 -13.98 4.18 -3.15
N ASP A 89 -14.78 5.16 -3.59
CA ASP A 89 -15.96 4.90 -4.43
C ASP A 89 -15.55 4.24 -5.76
N LEU A 90 -14.42 4.64 -6.33
CA LEU A 90 -13.84 4.04 -7.52
C LEU A 90 -13.36 2.60 -7.29
N MET A 91 -12.74 2.29 -6.14
CA MET A 91 -12.37 0.92 -5.80
C MET A 91 -13.62 0.02 -5.72
N MET A 92 -14.66 0.49 -5.02
CA MET A 92 -15.90 -0.27 -4.86
C MET A 92 -16.63 -0.45 -6.19
N LYS A 93 -16.64 0.58 -7.04
CA LYS A 93 -17.22 0.51 -8.39
C LYS A 93 -16.53 -0.54 -9.27
N ASN A 94 -15.23 -0.74 -9.11
CA ASN A 94 -14.43 -1.65 -9.94
C ASN A 94 -14.05 -2.94 -9.19
N ALA A 95 -14.73 -3.28 -8.09
CA ALA A 95 -14.30 -4.37 -7.20
C ALA A 95 -14.21 -5.75 -7.89
N ASP A 96 -15.03 -6.00 -8.91
CA ASP A 96 -14.98 -7.24 -9.70
C ASP A 96 -13.68 -7.36 -10.50
N ASP A 97 -13.29 -6.30 -11.22
CA ASP A 97 -12.07 -6.28 -12.05
C ASP A 97 -10.82 -6.31 -11.17
N LEU A 98 -10.83 -5.55 -10.06
CA LEU A 98 -9.75 -5.56 -9.07
C LEU A 98 -9.59 -6.95 -8.43
N GLY A 99 -10.70 -7.61 -8.10
CA GLY A 99 -10.68 -9.00 -7.61
C GLY A 99 -10.11 -9.97 -8.63
N THR A 100 -10.43 -9.77 -9.92
CA THR A 100 -9.92 -10.60 -11.03
C THR A 100 -8.41 -10.44 -11.18
N ILE A 101 -7.90 -9.21 -11.18
CA ILE A 101 -6.45 -8.91 -11.22
C ILE A 101 -5.74 -9.58 -10.04
N LEU A 102 -6.26 -9.39 -8.83
CA LEU A 102 -5.67 -9.91 -7.60
C LEU A 102 -5.62 -11.44 -7.60
N THR A 103 -6.71 -12.10 -7.97
CA THR A 103 -6.74 -13.56 -8.11
C THR A 103 -5.74 -14.05 -9.15
N ALA A 104 -5.63 -13.37 -10.29
CA ALA A 104 -4.73 -13.78 -11.37
C ALA A 104 -3.25 -13.75 -10.97
N GLU A 105 -2.80 -12.74 -10.22
CA GLU A 105 -1.39 -12.63 -9.81
C GLU A 105 -1.07 -13.33 -8.49
N GLN A 106 -2.00 -13.37 -7.53
CA GLN A 106 -1.73 -13.88 -6.18
C GLN A 106 -2.25 -15.29 -5.95
N GLY A 107 -3.34 -15.67 -6.62
CA GLY A 107 -3.89 -17.03 -6.61
C GLY A 107 -5.04 -17.30 -5.63
N LYS A 108 -5.39 -16.37 -4.72
CA LYS A 108 -6.54 -16.60 -3.81
C LYS A 108 -7.87 -16.66 -4.56
N PRO A 109 -8.86 -17.42 -4.05
CA PRO A 109 -10.19 -17.49 -4.66
C PRO A 109 -10.81 -16.11 -4.87
N LEU A 110 -11.55 -15.93 -5.97
CA LEU A 110 -12.14 -14.64 -6.35
C LEU A 110 -13.02 -14.03 -5.24
N ALA A 111 -13.74 -14.86 -4.49
CA ALA A 111 -14.53 -14.39 -3.35
C ALA A 111 -13.65 -13.76 -2.25
N GLU A 112 -12.51 -14.38 -1.92
CA GLU A 112 -11.55 -13.80 -0.97
C GLU A 112 -10.88 -12.55 -1.55
N ALA A 113 -10.55 -12.53 -2.84
CA ALA A 113 -9.99 -11.37 -3.52
C ALA A 113 -10.93 -10.17 -3.43
N LYS A 114 -12.22 -10.35 -3.77
CA LYS A 114 -13.24 -9.30 -3.63
C LYS A 114 -13.44 -8.86 -2.18
N GLY A 115 -13.38 -9.80 -1.24
CA GLY A 115 -13.38 -9.50 0.19
C GLY A 115 -12.20 -8.60 0.58
N GLU A 116 -11.00 -8.88 0.05
CA GLU A 116 -9.83 -8.01 0.22
C GLU A 116 -10.02 -6.64 -0.43
N ILE A 117 -10.63 -6.54 -1.61
CA ILE A 117 -10.88 -5.24 -2.24
C ILE A 117 -11.76 -4.37 -1.34
N GLY A 118 -12.86 -4.92 -0.83
CA GLY A 118 -13.73 -4.23 0.12
C GLY A 118 -13.01 -3.87 1.43
N TYR A 119 -12.22 -4.80 1.98
CA TYR A 119 -11.43 -4.55 3.19
C TYR A 119 -10.38 -3.44 2.97
N GLY A 120 -9.64 -3.47 1.87
CA GLY A 120 -8.68 -2.43 1.50
C GLY A 120 -9.34 -1.07 1.29
N ALA A 121 -10.46 -1.03 0.58
CA ALA A 121 -11.24 0.18 0.39
C ALA A 121 -11.69 0.78 1.72
N SER A 122 -12.11 -0.04 2.70
CA SER A 122 -12.54 0.44 4.02
C SER A 122 -11.47 1.27 4.75
N PHE A 123 -10.18 1.01 4.54
CA PHE A 123 -9.11 1.86 5.09
C PHE A 123 -9.10 3.25 4.46
N ILE A 124 -9.33 3.34 3.16
CA ILE A 124 -9.40 4.62 2.45
C ILE A 124 -10.57 5.45 2.98
N GLU A 125 -11.75 4.82 3.13
CA GLU A 125 -12.93 5.46 3.72
C GLU A 125 -12.66 5.92 5.15
N PHE A 126 -12.19 5.02 6.01
CA PHE A 126 -11.89 5.33 7.40
C PHE A 126 -10.90 6.49 7.53
N PHE A 127 -9.79 6.46 6.81
CA PHE A 127 -8.80 7.54 6.93
C PHE A 127 -9.18 8.83 6.20
N ALA A 128 -10.05 8.78 5.18
CA ALA A 128 -10.69 9.99 4.65
C ALA A 128 -11.50 10.70 5.74
N GLU A 129 -12.19 9.95 6.58
CA GLU A 129 -12.91 10.50 7.73
C GLU A 129 -11.96 11.02 8.81
N GLU A 130 -10.93 10.26 9.15
CA GLU A 130 -9.93 10.64 10.16
C GLU A 130 -9.08 11.85 9.75
N ALA A 131 -8.95 12.14 8.45
CA ALA A 131 -8.27 13.35 7.98
C ALA A 131 -8.80 14.63 8.67
N LYS A 132 -10.10 14.66 8.98
CA LYS A 132 -10.81 15.80 9.62
C LYS A 132 -10.76 15.77 11.14
N ARG A 133 -10.13 14.77 11.76
CA ARG A 133 -10.14 14.49 13.20
C ARG A 133 -8.74 14.42 13.80
N ILE A 134 -7.75 15.02 13.14
CA ILE A 134 -6.39 15.16 13.65
C ILE A 134 -6.36 16.29 14.69
N TYR A 135 -6.90 16.00 15.89
CA TYR A 135 -7.00 16.98 16.97
C TYR A 135 -5.65 17.19 17.68
N GLY A 136 -5.34 18.46 17.93
CA GLY A 136 -4.29 18.89 18.85
C GLY A 136 -4.78 18.99 20.29
N GLU A 137 -3.97 19.61 21.15
CA GLU A 137 -4.26 19.73 22.58
C GLU A 137 -3.91 21.13 23.09
N THR A 138 -4.66 21.60 24.10
CA THR A 138 -4.31 22.78 24.90
C THR A 138 -4.06 22.32 26.34
N ILE A 139 -2.90 22.65 26.88
CA ILE A 139 -2.44 22.15 28.19
C ILE A 139 -2.29 23.34 29.15
N PRO A 140 -2.74 23.22 30.42
CA PRO A 140 -2.53 24.26 31.42
C PRO A 140 -1.06 24.69 31.52
N GLY A 141 -0.83 25.99 31.51
CA GLY A 141 0.50 26.56 31.69
C GLY A 141 1.00 26.34 33.12
N HIS A 142 2.29 26.06 33.27
CA HIS A 142 2.96 25.97 34.58
C HIS A 142 3.34 27.35 35.15
N GLN A 143 3.15 28.43 34.38
CA GLN A 143 3.47 29.82 34.73
C GLN A 143 2.35 30.76 34.26
N PRO A 144 2.10 31.89 34.96
CA PRO A 144 0.96 32.77 34.67
C PRO A 144 0.91 33.32 33.23
N ASP A 145 2.07 33.56 32.63
CA ASP A 145 2.25 34.16 31.31
C ASP A 145 2.46 33.12 30.19
N LYS A 146 2.31 31.82 30.47
CA LYS A 146 2.53 30.75 29.47
C LYS A 146 1.23 30.09 29.03
N ARG A 147 1.20 29.67 27.77
CA ARG A 147 0.17 28.80 27.16
C ARG A 147 0.86 27.67 26.44
N ILE A 148 0.37 26.45 26.57
CA ILE A 148 0.95 25.27 25.95
C ILE A 148 -0.07 24.70 24.95
N MET A 149 0.36 24.54 23.70
CA MET A 149 -0.45 24.00 22.61
C MET A 149 0.33 22.90 21.89
N VAL A 150 -0.34 21.81 21.56
CA VAL A 150 0.20 20.72 20.75
C VAL A 150 -0.56 20.68 19.44
N LEU A 151 0.17 20.76 18.32
CA LEU A 151 -0.35 20.59 16.97
C LEU A 151 0.22 19.30 16.37
N LYS A 152 -0.55 18.67 15.48
CA LYS A 152 -0.12 17.48 14.73
C LYS A 152 -0.06 17.84 13.25
N GLN A 153 1.09 17.61 12.63
CA GLN A 153 1.38 17.95 11.23
C GLN A 153 1.91 16.71 10.49
N PRO A 154 1.75 16.64 9.15
CA PRO A 154 2.30 15.53 8.37
C PRO A 154 3.81 15.44 8.52
N ILE A 155 4.33 14.21 8.48
CA ILE A 155 5.76 13.95 8.67
C ILE A 155 6.61 14.28 7.43
N GLY A 156 6.00 14.48 6.26
CA GLY A 156 6.68 14.69 4.98
C GLY A 156 6.43 13.53 4.02
N VAL A 157 7.48 13.10 3.31
CA VAL A 157 7.41 11.94 2.41
C VAL A 157 7.39 10.64 3.23
N ALA A 158 6.40 9.79 2.99
CA ALA A 158 6.33 8.45 3.56
C ALA A 158 6.57 7.39 2.47
N ALA A 159 7.48 6.47 2.73
CA ALA A 159 7.75 5.33 1.86
C ALA A 159 7.11 4.06 2.43
N SER A 160 6.71 3.15 1.54
CA SER A 160 6.21 1.84 1.95
C SER A 160 6.77 0.70 1.14
N ILE A 161 6.92 -0.43 1.81
CA ILE A 161 7.20 -1.72 1.19
C ILE A 161 6.12 -2.69 1.66
N THR A 162 5.35 -3.25 0.72
CA THR A 162 4.23 -4.14 1.02
C THR A 162 4.48 -5.58 0.52
N PRO A 163 3.93 -6.59 1.24
CA PRO A 163 4.08 -7.99 0.88
C PRO A 163 3.06 -8.40 -0.19
N TRP A 164 3.17 -9.63 -0.67
CA TRP A 164 2.34 -10.19 -1.72
C TRP A 164 1.02 -10.79 -1.25
N ASN A 165 0.89 -11.11 0.04
CA ASN A 165 -0.23 -11.91 0.52
C ASN A 165 -1.57 -11.17 0.57
N PHE A 166 -1.54 -9.85 0.74
CA PHE A 166 -2.69 -8.96 0.63
C PHE A 166 -2.29 -7.71 -0.17
N PRO A 167 -2.12 -7.85 -1.50
CA PRO A 167 -1.45 -6.84 -2.32
C PRO A 167 -2.27 -5.56 -2.48
N ASN A 168 -3.59 -5.59 -2.25
CA ASN A 168 -4.43 -4.39 -2.22
C ASN A 168 -4.53 -3.80 -0.80
N ALA A 169 -4.87 -4.64 0.19
CA ALA A 169 -5.14 -4.14 1.54
C ALA A 169 -3.88 -3.59 2.22
N MET A 170 -2.69 -4.17 1.99
CA MET A 170 -1.47 -3.67 2.62
C MET A 170 -1.04 -2.30 2.10
N ILE A 171 -1.37 -1.97 0.84
CA ILE A 171 -1.11 -0.65 0.27
C ILE A 171 -2.07 0.37 0.87
N THR A 172 -3.37 0.11 0.81
CA THR A 172 -4.39 1.02 1.33
C THR A 172 -4.25 1.29 2.82
N ARG A 173 -3.91 0.27 3.63
CA ARG A 173 -3.59 0.41 5.07
C ARG A 173 -2.46 1.40 5.37
N LYS A 174 -1.59 1.68 4.39
CA LYS A 174 -0.42 2.56 4.54
C LYS A 174 -0.61 3.89 3.82
N ALA A 175 -1.10 3.85 2.58
CA ALA A 175 -1.35 5.03 1.76
C ALA A 175 -2.49 5.88 2.33
N ALA A 176 -3.60 5.27 2.75
CA ALA A 176 -4.76 6.00 3.27
C ALA A 176 -4.42 6.92 4.46
N PRO A 177 -3.79 6.43 5.56
CA PRO A 177 -3.44 7.32 6.66
C PRO A 177 -2.37 8.34 6.30
N ALA A 178 -1.41 8.00 5.44
CA ALA A 178 -0.36 8.93 5.01
C ALA A 178 -0.97 10.11 4.24
N LEU A 179 -1.79 9.82 3.22
CA LEU A 179 -2.43 10.82 2.39
C LEU A 179 -3.44 11.67 3.20
N ALA A 180 -4.22 11.04 4.08
CA ALA A 180 -5.15 11.73 4.98
C ALA A 180 -4.44 12.75 5.89
N ALA A 181 -3.29 12.36 6.45
CA ALA A 181 -2.47 13.23 7.29
C ALA A 181 -1.83 14.40 6.52
N GLY A 182 -1.78 14.34 5.18
CA GLY A 182 -1.14 15.34 4.33
C GLY A 182 0.29 14.98 3.91
N CYS A 183 0.70 13.72 4.04
CA CYS A 183 1.97 13.22 3.50
C CYS A 183 1.84 12.94 2.00
N SER A 184 2.96 12.98 1.27
CA SER A 184 3.09 12.28 -0.01
C SER A 184 3.57 10.85 0.24
N PHE A 185 3.35 9.95 -0.72
CA PHE A 185 3.50 8.52 -0.53
C PHE A 185 4.18 7.83 -1.72
N VAL A 186 5.25 7.08 -1.45
CA VAL A 186 5.97 6.29 -2.47
C VAL A 186 5.92 4.81 -2.06
N ALA A 187 5.26 3.98 -2.86
CA ALA A 187 5.03 2.58 -2.55
C ALA A 187 5.86 1.65 -3.43
N ARG A 188 6.56 0.70 -2.85
CA ARG A 188 7.11 -0.46 -3.56
C ARG A 188 6.31 -1.71 -3.20
N PRO A 189 5.46 -2.23 -4.10
CA PRO A 189 4.76 -3.50 -3.88
C PRO A 189 5.72 -4.69 -4.02
N ALA A 190 5.27 -5.86 -3.59
CA ALA A 190 5.95 -7.12 -3.88
C ALA A 190 6.05 -7.34 -5.41
N ALA A 191 7.15 -7.94 -5.87
CA ALA A 191 7.35 -8.15 -7.32
C ALA A 191 6.45 -9.27 -7.85
N GLU A 192 5.98 -10.13 -6.95
CA GLU A 192 5.09 -11.24 -7.23
C GLU A 192 3.65 -10.78 -7.50
N THR A 193 3.25 -9.62 -6.97
CA THR A 193 1.86 -9.12 -7.06
C THR A 193 1.76 -7.60 -7.27
N PRO A 194 2.46 -7.03 -8.27
CA PRO A 194 2.50 -5.58 -8.48
C PRO A 194 1.23 -5.03 -9.16
N LEU A 195 0.43 -5.85 -9.83
CA LEU A 195 -0.70 -5.37 -10.65
C LEU A 195 -1.82 -4.79 -9.78
N SER A 196 -2.12 -5.43 -8.65
CA SER A 196 -3.06 -4.92 -7.64
C SER A 196 -2.59 -3.61 -7.02
N ALA A 197 -1.29 -3.34 -7.02
CA ALA A 197 -0.75 -2.05 -6.64
C ALA A 197 -0.93 -1.00 -7.74
N LEU A 198 -0.56 -1.35 -8.97
CA LEU A 198 -0.59 -0.43 -10.11
C LEU A 198 -2.00 0.04 -10.43
N VAL A 199 -3.01 -0.84 -10.36
CA VAL A 199 -4.41 -0.44 -10.54
C VAL A 199 -4.86 0.61 -9.51
N MET A 200 -4.27 0.62 -8.30
CA MET A 200 -4.54 1.66 -7.31
C MET A 200 -4.01 3.02 -7.76
N GLY A 201 -2.92 3.06 -8.53
CA GLY A 201 -2.41 4.27 -9.20
C GLY A 201 -3.37 4.79 -10.26
N VAL A 202 -3.93 3.90 -11.08
CA VAL A 202 -4.97 4.24 -12.08
C VAL A 202 -6.18 4.87 -11.37
N LEU A 203 -6.67 4.25 -10.30
CA LEU A 203 -7.83 4.75 -9.57
C LEU A 203 -7.52 6.03 -8.78
N ALA A 204 -6.29 6.19 -8.29
CA ALA A 204 -5.84 7.40 -7.61
C ALA A 204 -5.83 8.62 -8.54
N GLU A 205 -5.32 8.44 -9.77
CA GLU A 205 -5.36 9.46 -10.82
C GLU A 205 -6.81 9.86 -11.13
N ARG A 206 -7.68 8.87 -11.38
CA ARG A 206 -9.11 9.10 -11.64
C ARG A 206 -9.84 9.77 -10.46
N ALA A 207 -9.42 9.54 -9.22
CA ALA A 207 -9.97 10.18 -8.04
C ALA A 207 -9.56 11.66 -7.91
N GLY A 208 -8.52 12.08 -8.65
CA GLY A 208 -7.94 13.41 -8.58
C GLY A 208 -6.92 13.56 -7.46
N ILE A 209 -6.18 12.51 -7.11
CA ILE A 209 -4.96 12.65 -6.31
C ILE A 209 -3.95 13.46 -7.16
N PRO A 210 -3.41 14.60 -6.66
CA PRO A 210 -2.52 15.42 -7.44
C PRO A 210 -1.23 14.70 -7.85
N LYS A 211 -0.65 15.09 -8.99
CA LYS A 211 0.67 14.62 -9.42
C LYS A 211 1.71 14.81 -8.31
N GLY A 212 2.64 13.87 -8.20
CA GLY A 212 3.66 13.80 -7.15
C GLY A 212 3.18 13.28 -5.80
N VAL A 213 1.89 13.32 -5.47
CA VAL A 213 1.41 12.92 -4.13
C VAL A 213 1.47 11.41 -3.91
N LEU A 214 1.27 10.62 -4.95
CA LEU A 214 1.37 9.16 -4.92
C LEU A 214 2.32 8.66 -6.01
N SER A 215 3.15 7.67 -5.68
CA SER A 215 3.90 6.87 -6.64
C SER A 215 3.84 5.39 -6.28
N ILE A 216 3.81 4.52 -7.29
CA ILE A 216 3.89 3.06 -7.17
C ILE A 216 5.05 2.58 -8.04
N ILE A 217 6.04 1.98 -7.39
CA ILE A 217 7.35 1.64 -7.93
C ILE A 217 7.44 0.11 -8.04
N PRO A 218 6.99 -0.49 -9.16
CA PRO A 218 7.22 -1.90 -9.42
C PRO A 218 8.72 -2.12 -9.65
N SER A 219 9.31 -3.09 -8.96
CA SER A 219 10.73 -3.42 -9.13
C SER A 219 11.03 -4.80 -8.54
N SER A 220 11.81 -5.59 -9.28
CA SER A 220 12.38 -6.85 -8.77
C SER A 220 13.54 -6.61 -7.80
N ARG A 221 14.15 -5.42 -7.83
CA ARG A 221 15.33 -5.02 -7.03
C ARG A 221 14.97 -4.51 -5.64
N SER A 222 14.27 -5.35 -4.86
CA SER A 222 13.73 -4.99 -3.53
C SER A 222 14.77 -4.37 -2.57
N SER A 223 15.99 -4.91 -2.55
CA SER A 223 17.09 -4.42 -1.71
C SER A 223 17.56 -3.02 -2.10
N GLU A 224 17.64 -2.71 -3.39
CA GLU A 224 18.06 -1.38 -3.87
C GLU A 224 17.01 -0.33 -3.55
N ILE A 225 15.73 -0.64 -3.75
CA ILE A 225 14.63 0.27 -3.43
C ILE A 225 14.52 0.48 -1.91
N GLY A 226 14.70 -0.59 -1.13
CA GLY A 226 14.75 -0.49 0.34
C GLY A 226 15.89 0.40 0.82
N LYS A 227 17.09 0.28 0.24
CA LYS A 227 18.21 1.19 0.53
C LYS A 227 17.89 2.63 0.17
N GLU A 228 17.30 2.88 -1.00
CA GLU A 228 16.91 4.23 -1.40
C GLU A 228 15.92 4.86 -0.41
N PHE A 229 14.92 4.10 0.04
CA PHE A 229 13.98 4.60 1.04
C PHE A 229 14.62 4.89 2.40
N CYS A 230 15.67 4.16 2.79
CA CYS A 230 16.34 4.36 4.08
C CYS A 230 17.46 5.40 4.03
N GLU A 231 18.14 5.55 2.90
CA GLU A 231 19.32 6.41 2.70
C GLU A 231 18.96 7.80 2.15
N ASN A 232 17.77 7.98 1.58
CA ASN A 232 17.34 9.28 1.03
C ASN A 232 16.74 10.19 2.12
N PRO A 233 17.35 11.36 2.40
CA PRO A 233 16.95 12.23 3.52
C PRO A 233 15.56 12.85 3.39
N ALA A 234 14.98 12.86 2.19
CA ALA A 234 13.61 13.34 1.96
C ALA A 234 12.56 12.38 2.53
N VAL A 235 12.88 11.08 2.65
CA VAL A 235 11.98 10.09 3.25
C VAL A 235 12.04 10.23 4.77
N ARG A 236 10.93 10.64 5.39
CA ARG A 236 10.86 10.87 6.85
C ARG A 236 10.17 9.74 7.60
N LYS A 237 9.53 8.84 6.86
CA LYS A 237 8.83 7.68 7.40
C LYS A 237 8.95 6.48 6.48
N LEU A 238 9.32 5.34 7.04
CA LEU A 238 9.18 4.04 6.40
C LEU A 238 8.05 3.24 7.07
N THR A 239 7.23 2.58 6.29
CA THR A 239 6.30 1.56 6.79
C THR A 239 6.41 0.28 5.99
N PHE A 240 6.70 -0.82 6.69
CA PHE A 240 6.98 -2.11 6.09
C PHE A 240 6.06 -3.17 6.67
N THR A 241 5.65 -4.09 5.81
CA THR A 241 5.05 -5.35 6.21
C THR A 241 5.75 -6.48 5.48
N GLY A 242 6.18 -7.51 6.20
CA GLY A 242 6.91 -8.64 5.61
C GLY A 242 7.67 -9.44 6.65
N SER A 243 8.77 -10.10 6.25
CA SER A 243 9.53 -10.95 7.17
C SER A 243 10.25 -10.15 8.26
N THR A 244 10.39 -10.79 9.43
CA THR A 244 11.10 -10.20 10.57
C THR A 244 12.55 -9.87 10.23
N GLU A 245 13.21 -10.71 9.43
CA GLU A 245 14.60 -10.57 8.99
C GLU A 245 14.78 -9.30 8.16
N VAL A 246 13.92 -9.06 7.17
CA VAL A 246 13.95 -7.84 6.36
C VAL A 246 13.61 -6.61 7.21
N GLY A 247 12.64 -6.72 8.13
CA GLY A 247 12.32 -5.66 9.07
C GLY A 247 13.53 -5.20 9.90
N ARG A 248 14.34 -6.14 10.41
CA ARG A 248 15.58 -5.83 11.14
C ARG A 248 16.62 -5.15 10.25
N ILE A 249 16.75 -5.56 8.98
CA ILE A 249 17.66 -4.91 8.02
C ILE A 249 17.23 -3.46 7.79
N LEU A 250 15.95 -3.24 7.50
CA LEU A 250 15.39 -1.91 7.26
C LEU A 250 15.54 -1.00 8.48
N LEU A 251 15.30 -1.52 9.70
CA LEU A 251 15.50 -0.74 10.94
C LEU A 251 16.96 -0.30 11.12
N ARG A 252 17.93 -1.15 10.78
CA ARG A 252 19.37 -0.78 10.85
C ARG A 252 19.70 0.30 9.81
N GLN A 253 19.21 0.15 8.58
CA GLN A 253 19.44 1.13 7.52
C GLN A 253 18.78 2.48 7.83
N ALA A 254 17.60 2.47 8.44
CA ALA A 254 16.85 3.66 8.83
C ALA A 254 17.45 4.43 10.03
N ALA A 255 18.37 3.81 10.78
CA ALA A 255 18.89 4.33 12.03
C ALA A 255 19.76 5.59 11.83
N ASP A 256 20.54 5.66 10.75
CA ASP A 256 21.45 6.77 10.47
C ASP A 256 20.71 8.12 10.32
N GLN A 257 19.43 8.09 9.95
CA GLN A 257 18.58 9.27 9.81
C GLN A 257 17.58 9.46 10.96
N VAL A 258 17.54 8.54 11.92
CA VAL A 258 16.50 8.48 12.97
C VAL A 258 15.08 8.47 12.36
N MET A 259 14.91 7.69 11.28
CA MET A 259 13.67 7.68 10.50
C MET A 259 12.52 7.00 11.27
N LYS A 260 11.31 7.58 11.22
CA LYS A 260 10.14 6.99 11.87
C LYS A 260 9.74 5.70 11.14
N CYS A 261 9.81 4.57 11.83
CA CYS A 261 9.49 3.26 11.26
C CYS A 261 8.17 2.71 11.82
N SER A 262 7.43 1.97 10.98
CA SER A 262 6.32 1.10 11.40
C SER A 262 6.52 -0.27 10.78
N MET A 263 6.60 -1.31 11.61
CA MET A 263 6.96 -2.67 11.21
C MET A 263 5.86 -3.66 11.61
N GLU A 264 5.23 -4.28 10.62
CA GLU A 264 4.32 -5.42 10.82
C GLU A 264 5.05 -6.67 10.31
N LEU A 265 5.51 -7.52 11.23
CA LEU A 265 6.47 -8.59 10.93
C LEU A 265 5.84 -9.99 11.09
N GLY A 266 6.68 -11.02 11.19
CA GLY A 266 6.20 -12.39 11.40
C GLY A 266 5.52 -12.59 12.75
N GLY A 267 4.45 -13.39 12.76
CA GLY A 267 3.76 -13.86 13.96
C GLY A 267 3.95 -15.36 14.20
N ASN A 268 3.43 -15.83 15.34
CA ASN A 268 3.24 -17.25 15.65
C ASN A 268 1.96 -17.38 16.49
N ALA A 269 0.80 -17.19 15.84
CA ALA A 269 -0.48 -16.99 16.51
C ALA A 269 -0.99 -18.31 17.13
N PRO A 270 -1.13 -18.40 18.47
CA PRO A 270 -1.77 -19.54 19.11
C PRO A 270 -3.29 -19.44 18.98
N PHE A 271 -3.94 -20.57 18.70
CA PHE A 271 -5.40 -20.74 18.78
C PHE A 271 -5.69 -21.74 19.91
N ILE A 272 -6.23 -21.27 21.02
CA ILE A 272 -6.40 -22.07 22.26
C ILE A 272 -7.89 -22.28 22.49
N VAL A 273 -8.29 -23.54 22.61
CA VAL A 273 -9.67 -23.95 22.93
C VAL A 273 -9.66 -24.53 24.34
N PHE A 274 -10.46 -23.95 25.23
CA PHE A 274 -10.65 -24.40 26.61
C PHE A 274 -11.83 -25.36 26.71
N ASP A 275 -11.94 -26.06 27.85
CA ASP A 275 -12.98 -27.07 28.10
C ASP A 275 -14.41 -26.51 28.05
N ASP A 276 -14.58 -25.21 28.32
CA ASP A 276 -15.86 -24.51 28.33
C ASP A 276 -16.18 -23.76 27.01
N ALA A 277 -15.35 -23.96 25.98
CA ALA A 277 -15.59 -23.36 24.67
C ALA A 277 -16.75 -24.02 23.93
N ASP A 278 -17.50 -23.23 23.18
CA ASP A 278 -18.36 -23.76 22.13
C ASP A 278 -17.49 -24.37 21.04
N LEU A 279 -17.52 -25.70 20.92
CA LEU A 279 -16.64 -26.45 20.03
C LEU A 279 -16.97 -26.21 18.56
N ASP A 280 -18.24 -26.05 18.20
CA ASP A 280 -18.64 -25.84 16.81
C ASP A 280 -18.17 -24.45 16.33
N GLU A 281 -18.34 -23.43 17.17
CA GLU A 281 -17.82 -22.09 16.89
C GLU A 281 -16.28 -22.06 16.88
N ALA A 282 -15.62 -22.81 17.77
CA ALA A 282 -14.16 -22.92 17.78
C ALA A 282 -13.63 -23.56 16.48
N VAL A 283 -14.29 -24.61 15.99
CA VAL A 283 -13.94 -25.25 14.69
C VAL A 283 -14.16 -24.28 13.53
N ALA A 284 -15.30 -23.58 13.48
CA ALA A 284 -15.56 -22.59 12.44
C ALA A 284 -14.51 -21.47 12.43
N GLY A 285 -14.15 -20.96 13.61
CA GLY A 285 -13.07 -20.00 13.80
C GLY A 285 -11.71 -20.53 13.34
N ALA A 286 -11.37 -21.76 13.71
CA ALA A 286 -10.11 -22.42 13.32
C ALA A 286 -10.00 -22.59 11.80
N ILE A 287 -11.09 -22.98 11.12
CA ILE A 287 -11.11 -23.08 9.65
C ILE A 287 -10.80 -21.72 9.02
N MET A 288 -11.46 -20.66 9.50
CA MET A 288 -11.30 -19.31 8.97
C MET A 288 -9.92 -18.70 9.24
N CYS A 289 -9.34 -18.89 10.42
CA CYS A 289 -8.04 -18.32 10.73
C CYS A 289 -6.88 -19.13 10.11
N LYS A 290 -7.03 -20.45 9.95
CA LYS A 290 -5.94 -21.31 9.49
C LYS A 290 -5.84 -21.46 7.97
N PHE A 291 -6.97 -21.54 7.27
CA PHE A 291 -6.99 -21.92 5.85
C PHE A 291 -7.34 -20.79 4.89
N ARG A 292 -7.87 -19.66 5.38
CA ARG A 292 -8.07 -18.45 4.57
C ARG A 292 -6.75 -18.02 3.94
N ASN A 293 -6.78 -17.59 2.67
CA ASN A 293 -5.60 -17.25 1.88
C ASN A 293 -4.54 -18.38 1.87
N ASN A 294 -4.98 -19.63 1.96
CA ASN A 294 -4.15 -20.83 2.09
C ASN A 294 -3.18 -20.79 3.29
N GLY A 295 -3.58 -20.15 4.39
CA GLY A 295 -2.75 -19.98 5.60
C GLY A 295 -1.61 -18.97 5.44
N GLN A 296 -1.61 -18.19 4.35
CA GLN A 296 -0.56 -17.22 4.03
C GLN A 296 -0.93 -15.83 4.60
N THR A 297 -1.33 -15.78 5.86
CA THR A 297 -1.68 -14.56 6.60
C THR A 297 -0.71 -14.34 7.74
N CYS A 298 -0.49 -13.09 8.13
CA CYS A 298 0.39 -12.78 9.27
C CYS A 298 -0.26 -13.07 10.62
N VAL A 299 -1.60 -13.04 10.65
CA VAL A 299 -2.47 -13.31 11.83
C VAL A 299 -3.07 -14.69 11.75
#